data_AF-A0A949KXJ9-F1
#
_entry.id   AF-A0A949KXJ9-F1
#
_cell.length_a   1.000
_cell.length_b   1.000
_cell.length_c   1.000
_cell.angle_alpha   90.00
_cell.angle_beta   90.00
_cell.angle_gamma   90.00
#
_symmetry.space_group_name_H-M   'P 1'
#
loop_
_entity.id
_entity.type
_entity.pdbx_description
1 polymer ?
#
loop_
_entity_poly.entity_id
_entity_poly.type
_entity_poly.pdbx_seq_one_letter_code
_entity_poly.pdbx_strand_id
1 'polypeptide(L)'
;MLLSDLIADLRLDLSDPGASLFEDQTLERCVRKAVFRVGRDLDQSLTVTAGEIIPEPSGEVRELLVIMAQIHACQVMRSATANAFSFSSGDKRVDKTGQPCHWAKLEADLLADYRQRIAELLPNAQVDPESYILTPSGLTPVIYEQGIDLDVVE
;
A
#
# COMPACT_ATOMS: atom_id res chain seq x y z
N MET A 1 16.72 -8.50 3.24
CA MET A 1 15.73 -9.56 3.50
C MET A 1 15.34 -10.09 2.16
N LEU A 2 15.24 -11.41 1.98
CA LEU A 2 14.76 -11.92 0.70
C LEU A 2 13.29 -11.54 0.54
N LEU A 3 12.93 -11.13 -0.68
CA LEU A 3 11.55 -10.84 -1.04
C LEU A 3 10.65 -12.08 -0.81
N SER A 4 11.19 -13.28 -1.05
CA SER A 4 10.50 -14.55 -0.82
C SER A 4 10.10 -14.76 0.63
N ASP A 5 10.92 -14.31 1.58
CA ASP A 5 10.65 -14.47 3.01
C ASP A 5 9.45 -13.62 3.41
N LEU A 6 9.40 -12.38 2.91
CA LEU A 6 8.27 -11.48 3.13
C LEU A 6 6.98 -11.98 2.46
N ILE A 7 7.10 -12.61 1.30
CA ILE A 7 5.96 -13.26 0.63
C ILE A 7 5.47 -14.45 1.45
N ALA A 8 6.37 -15.23 2.06
CA ALA A 8 6.00 -16.34 2.92
C ALA A 8 5.25 -15.85 4.18
N ASP A 9 5.75 -14.79 4.83
CA ASP A 9 5.05 -14.15 5.96
C ASP A 9 3.66 -13.64 5.53
N LEU A 10 3.59 -12.94 4.40
CA LEU A 10 2.35 -12.41 3.85
C LEU A 10 1.33 -13.52 3.56
N ARG A 11 1.77 -14.69 3.09
CA ARG A 11 0.90 -15.85 2.86
C ARG A 11 0.30 -16.38 4.16
N LEU A 12 1.08 -16.41 5.24
CA LEU A 12 0.59 -16.84 6.55
C LEU A 12 -0.48 -15.89 7.07
N ASP A 13 -0.24 -14.58 6.98
CA ASP A 13 -1.19 -13.58 7.48
C ASP A 13 -2.50 -13.53 6.67
N LEU A 14 -2.40 -13.72 5.35
CA LEU A 14 -3.57 -13.84 4.48
C LEU A 14 -4.29 -15.19 4.62
N SER A 15 -3.81 -16.08 5.49
CA SER A 15 -4.32 -17.45 5.64
C SER A 15 -4.35 -18.24 4.32
N ASP A 16 -3.36 -18.01 3.46
CA ASP A 16 -3.18 -18.70 2.16
C ASP A 16 -1.84 -19.46 2.05
N PRO A 17 -1.55 -20.40 2.98
CA PRO A 17 -0.30 -21.17 2.95
C PRO A 17 -0.21 -22.10 1.74
N GLY A 18 -1.35 -22.47 1.14
CA GLY A 18 -1.43 -23.40 0.01
C GLY A 18 -1.47 -22.74 -1.38
N ALA A 19 -1.32 -21.42 -1.47
CA ALA A 19 -1.41 -20.67 -2.75
C ALA A 19 -2.71 -20.87 -3.52
N SER A 20 -3.81 -20.95 -2.78
CA SER A 20 -5.16 -21.13 -3.30
C SER A 20 -5.86 -19.81 -3.65
N LEU A 21 -5.51 -18.73 -2.94
CA LEU A 21 -6.13 -17.42 -3.09
C LEU A 21 -5.27 -16.48 -3.93
N PHE A 22 -3.95 -16.53 -3.75
CA PHE A 22 -3.02 -15.63 -4.41
C PHE A 22 -1.95 -16.36 -5.21
N GLU A 23 -1.74 -15.93 -6.45
CA GLU A 23 -0.57 -16.27 -7.25
C GLU A 23 0.68 -15.55 -6.72
N ASP A 24 1.85 -16.20 -6.80
CA ASP A 24 3.11 -15.62 -6.30
C ASP A 24 3.44 -14.27 -6.95
N GLN A 25 3.19 -14.12 -8.26
CA GLN A 25 3.41 -12.85 -8.98
C GLN A 25 2.53 -11.71 -8.45
N THR A 26 1.33 -12.04 -7.95
CA THR A 26 0.43 -11.06 -7.34
C THR A 26 0.99 -10.58 -6.00
N LEU A 27 1.46 -11.51 -5.17
CA LEU A 27 2.07 -11.17 -3.87
C LEU A 27 3.38 -10.41 -4.04
N GLU A 28 4.24 -10.81 -4.99
CA GLU A 28 5.45 -10.07 -5.33
C GLU A 28 5.13 -8.61 -5.72
N ARG A 29 4.10 -8.40 -6.55
CA ARG A 29 3.67 -7.04 -6.92
C ARG A 29 3.18 -6.24 -5.70
N CYS A 30 2.43 -6.87 -4.80
CA CYS A 30 1.95 -6.24 -3.57
C CYS A 30 3.12 -5.82 -2.68
N VAL A 31 4.10 -6.69 -2.48
CA VAL A 31 5.31 -6.40 -1.70
C VAL A 31 6.12 -5.27 -2.33
N ARG A 32 6.37 -5.29 -3.65
CA ARG A 32 7.12 -4.23 -4.34
C ARG A 32 6.45 -2.86 -4.19
N LYS A 33 5.12 -2.81 -4.26
CA LYS A 33 4.33 -1.59 -4.05
C LYS A 33 4.41 -1.12 -2.59
N ALA A 34 4.38 -2.05 -1.64
CA ALA A 34 4.55 -1.78 -0.22
C ALA A 34 5.92 -1.19 0.10
N VAL A 35 7.01 -1.75 -0.46
CA VAL A 35 8.38 -1.23 -0.30
C VAL A 35 8.48 0.24 -0.67
N PHE A 36 7.93 0.62 -1.82
CA PHE A 36 7.91 2.01 -2.25
C PHE A 36 7.10 2.90 -1.31
N ARG A 37 5.90 2.45 -0.91
CA ARG A 37 5.00 3.24 -0.07
C ARG A 37 5.56 3.46 1.33
N VAL A 38 6.02 2.40 1.98
CA VAL A 38 6.59 2.43 3.33
C VAL A 38 7.88 3.24 3.34
N GLY A 39 8.75 3.06 2.34
CA GLY A 39 9.98 3.85 2.21
C GLY A 39 9.67 5.35 2.15
N ARG A 40 8.69 5.73 1.32
CA ARG A 40 8.25 7.13 1.24
C ARG A 40 7.64 7.65 2.54
N ASP A 41 6.78 6.87 3.19
CA ASP A 41 6.09 7.31 4.39
C ASP A 41 7.04 7.42 5.61
N LEU A 42 8.14 6.65 5.63
CA LEU A 42 9.19 6.70 6.66
C LEU A 42 10.37 7.62 6.30
N ASP A 43 10.35 8.26 5.13
CA ASP A 43 11.48 9.01 4.56
C ASP A 43 12.78 8.17 4.47
N GLN A 44 12.64 6.90 4.10
CA GLN A 44 13.72 5.92 3.93
C GLN A 44 13.85 5.47 2.47
N SER A 45 15.09 5.31 2.00
CA SER A 45 15.37 4.80 0.64
C SER A 45 15.28 3.27 0.58
N LEU A 46 14.07 2.71 0.69
CA LEU A 46 13.82 1.27 0.52
C LEU A 46 13.69 0.91 -0.98
N THR A 47 14.40 -0.13 -1.41
CA THR A 47 14.42 -0.59 -2.81
C THR A 47 14.48 -2.11 -2.88
N VAL A 48 14.03 -2.69 -4.00
CA VAL A 48 14.17 -4.12 -4.28
C VAL A 48 15.22 -4.33 -5.36
N THR A 49 16.34 -4.95 -5.03
CA THR A 49 17.44 -5.26 -5.96
C THR A 49 17.74 -6.75 -5.92
N ALA A 50 17.79 -7.41 -7.09
CA ALA A 50 18.11 -8.83 -7.22
C ALA A 50 17.28 -9.79 -6.33
N GLY A 51 16.04 -9.42 -5.99
CA GLY A 51 15.18 -10.23 -5.12
C GLY A 51 15.36 -9.96 -3.62
N GLU A 52 16.16 -8.97 -3.26
CA GLU A 52 16.38 -8.53 -1.88
C GLU A 52 15.84 -7.12 -1.65
N ILE A 53 15.28 -6.88 -0.46
CA ILE A 53 14.87 -5.56 0.00
C ILE A 53 16.04 -4.90 0.73
N ILE A 54 16.43 -3.71 0.27
CA ILE A 54 17.60 -2.95 0.73
C ILE A 54 17.21 -1.49 1.05
N PRO A 55 17.66 -0.91 2.19
CA PRO A 55 18.37 -1.56 3.30
C PRO A 55 17.55 -2.68 3.96
N GLU A 56 18.23 -3.59 4.66
CA GLU A 56 17.61 -4.72 5.38
C GLU A 56 16.50 -4.21 6.31
N PRO A 57 15.22 -4.49 6.02
CA PRO A 57 14.15 -4.06 6.90
C PRO A 57 14.15 -4.91 8.17
N SER A 58 14.05 -4.26 9.32
CA SER A 58 14.00 -4.93 10.62
C SER A 58 13.04 -4.22 11.57
N GLY A 59 12.59 -4.93 12.60
CA GLY A 59 11.62 -4.41 13.58
C GLY A 59 10.37 -3.85 12.91
N GLU A 60 9.97 -2.64 13.30
CA GLU A 60 8.75 -1.99 12.83
C GLU A 60 8.71 -1.76 11.31
N VAL A 61 9.85 -1.55 10.65
CA VAL A 61 9.88 -1.37 9.18
C VAL A 61 9.40 -2.64 8.47
N ARG A 62 9.82 -3.81 8.97
CA ARG A 62 9.37 -5.10 8.43
C ARG A 62 7.87 -5.29 8.66
N GLU A 63 7.37 -5.00 9.86
CA GLU A 63 5.94 -5.11 10.18
C GLU A 63 5.09 -4.19 9.30
N LEU A 64 5.52 -2.94 9.09
CA LEU A 64 4.85 -1.99 8.19
C LEU A 64 4.84 -2.46 6.74
N LEU A 65 5.92 -3.09 6.27
CA LEU A 65 5.97 -3.68 4.93
C LEU A 65 4.96 -4.82 4.78
N VAL A 66 4.84 -5.69 5.79
CA VAL A 66 3.86 -6.78 5.80
C VAL A 66 2.44 -6.23 5.77
N ILE A 67 2.09 -5.30 6.68
CA ILE A 67 0.75 -4.70 6.75
C ILE A 67 0.39 -4.00 5.43
N MET A 68 1.31 -3.21 4.87
CA MET A 68 1.06 -2.52 3.60
C MET A 68 0.91 -3.50 2.42
N ALA A 69 1.67 -4.60 2.42
CA ALA A 69 1.52 -5.65 1.41
C ALA A 69 0.16 -6.37 1.55
N GLN A 70 -0.31 -6.64 2.77
CA GLN A 70 -1.64 -7.19 3.04
C GLN A 70 -2.76 -6.26 2.55
N ILE A 71 -2.64 -4.94 2.78
CA ILE A 71 -3.59 -3.94 2.28
C ILE A 71 -3.68 -4.03 0.74
N HIS A 72 -2.55 -4.12 0.05
CA HIS A 72 -2.54 -4.28 -1.41
C HIS A 72 -3.13 -5.62 -1.86
N ALA A 73 -2.89 -6.71 -1.13
CA ALA A 73 -3.51 -8.00 -1.41
C ALA A 73 -5.04 -7.93 -1.25
N CYS A 74 -5.55 -7.25 -0.21
CA CYS A 74 -6.97 -7.00 -0.02
C CYS A 74 -7.58 -6.19 -1.17
N GLN A 75 -6.87 -5.17 -1.67
CA GLN A 75 -7.30 -4.39 -2.84
C GLN A 75 -7.43 -5.25 -4.09
N VAL A 76 -6.49 -6.16 -4.32
CA VAL A 76 -6.55 -7.11 -5.44
C VAL A 76 -7.76 -8.03 -5.29
N MET A 77 -7.97 -8.63 -4.12
CA MET A 77 -9.11 -9.52 -3.90
C MET A 77 -10.45 -8.81 -3.97
N ARG A 78 -10.54 -7.59 -3.46
CA ARG A 78 -11.74 -6.76 -3.59
C ARG A 78 -12.08 -6.51 -5.06
N SER A 79 -11.08 -6.19 -5.88
CA SER A 79 -11.27 -6.00 -7.33
C SER A 79 -11.66 -7.31 -8.03
N ALA A 80 -10.99 -8.42 -7.70
CA ALA A 80 -11.28 -9.74 -8.28
C ALA A 80 -12.69 -10.22 -7.94
N THR A 81 -13.10 -10.08 -6.67
CA THR A 81 -14.41 -10.53 -6.18
C THR A 81 -15.54 -9.58 -6.57
N ALA A 82 -15.30 -8.30 -6.79
CA ALA A 82 -16.32 -7.35 -7.26
C ALA A 82 -16.88 -7.72 -8.65
N ASN A 83 -16.08 -8.39 -9.47
CA ASN A 83 -16.49 -8.87 -10.79
C ASN A 83 -17.12 -10.27 -10.76
N ALA A 84 -17.26 -10.90 -9.58
CA ALA A 84 -17.79 -12.24 -9.45
C ALA A 84 -19.32 -12.25 -9.50
N PHE A 85 -19.88 -13.02 -10.44
CA PHE A 85 -21.33 -13.19 -10.56
C PHE A 85 -21.88 -14.13 -9.48
N SER A 86 -23.02 -13.74 -8.90
CA SER A 86 -23.81 -14.63 -8.04
C SER A 86 -24.82 -15.41 -8.88
N PHE A 87 -24.99 -16.70 -8.58
CA PHE A 87 -25.87 -17.58 -9.33
C PHE A 87 -26.92 -18.21 -8.40
N SER A 88 -28.17 -18.21 -8.84
CA SER A 88 -29.26 -18.96 -8.22
C SER A 88 -29.93 -19.85 -9.26
N SER A 89 -30.10 -21.12 -8.95
CA SER A 89 -30.88 -22.06 -9.77
C SER A 89 -31.67 -22.99 -8.85
N GLY A 90 -32.99 -22.94 -8.99
CA GLY A 90 -33.92 -23.69 -8.13
C GLY A 90 -33.69 -23.37 -6.64
N ASP A 91 -33.41 -24.41 -5.86
CA ASP A 91 -33.20 -24.36 -4.41
C ASP A 91 -31.75 -24.00 -4.00
N LYS A 92 -30.80 -23.95 -4.96
CA LYS A 92 -29.38 -23.66 -4.68
C LYS A 92 -29.04 -22.22 -5.04
N ARG A 93 -28.64 -21.45 -4.03
CA ARG A 93 -28.11 -20.10 -4.18
C ARG A 93 -26.67 -20.07 -3.70
N VAL A 94 -25.76 -19.60 -4.54
CA VAL A 94 -24.39 -19.25 -4.14
C VAL A 94 -24.30 -17.73 -4.17
N ASP A 95 -24.40 -17.14 -2.98
CA ASP A 95 -24.29 -15.70 -2.81
C ASP A 95 -22.83 -15.31 -2.56
N LYS A 96 -22.22 -14.63 -3.54
CA LYS A 96 -20.83 -14.14 -3.44
C LYS A 96 -20.76 -12.64 -3.19
N THR A 97 -21.90 -11.97 -3.02
CA THR A 97 -21.98 -10.50 -2.87
C THR A 97 -21.30 -9.98 -1.60
N GLY A 98 -21.15 -10.84 -0.57
CA GLY A 98 -20.48 -10.48 0.68
C GLY A 98 -18.95 -10.47 0.62
N GLN A 99 -18.33 -11.12 -0.38
CA GLN A 99 -16.87 -11.24 -0.44
C GLN A 99 -16.17 -9.88 -0.68
N PRO A 100 -16.62 -9.02 -1.62
CA PRO A 100 -16.02 -7.69 -1.78
C PRO A 100 -16.10 -6.83 -0.53
N CYS A 101 -17.22 -6.91 0.20
CA CYS A 101 -17.41 -6.17 1.45
C CYS A 101 -16.49 -6.68 2.57
N HIS A 102 -16.24 -7.99 2.64
CA HIS A 102 -15.30 -8.57 3.59
C HIS A 102 -13.88 -8.04 3.36
N TRP A 103 -13.39 -8.09 2.11
CA TRP A 103 -12.06 -7.57 1.76
C TRP A 103 -11.95 -6.05 1.97
N ALA A 104 -13.02 -5.30 1.70
CA ALA A 104 -13.06 -3.87 1.96
C ALA A 104 -12.93 -3.54 3.45
N LYS A 105 -13.59 -4.33 4.31
CA LYS A 105 -13.51 -4.15 5.76
C LYS A 105 -12.10 -4.47 6.27
N LEU A 106 -11.53 -5.60 5.86
CA LEU A 106 -10.16 -5.97 6.23
C LEU A 106 -9.14 -4.92 5.76
N GLU A 107 -9.30 -4.41 4.53
CA GLU A 107 -8.48 -3.31 4.01
C GLU A 107 -8.55 -2.07 4.92
N ALA A 108 -9.76 -1.69 5.37
CA ALA A 108 -9.96 -0.52 6.22
C ALA A 108 -9.37 -0.69 7.63
N ASP A 109 -9.54 -1.88 8.23
CA ASP A 109 -9.00 -2.21 9.55
C ASP A 109 -7.45 -2.17 9.50
N LEU A 110 -6.83 -2.81 8.50
CA LEU A 110 -5.38 -2.78 8.31
C LEU A 110 -4.84 -1.37 8.01
N LEU A 111 -5.58 -0.55 7.26
CA LEU A 111 -5.20 0.85 7.01
C LEU A 111 -5.21 1.68 8.29
N ALA A 112 -6.16 1.43 9.21
CA ALA A 112 -6.20 2.09 10.50
C ALA A 112 -4.97 1.70 11.34
N ASP A 113 -4.65 0.41 11.41
CA ASP A 113 -3.48 -0.12 12.13
C ASP A 113 -2.17 0.46 11.57
N TYR A 114 -2.03 0.50 10.24
CA TYR A 114 -0.86 1.08 9.56
C TYR A 114 -0.69 2.57 9.91
N ARG A 115 -1.77 3.35 9.84
CA ARG A 115 -1.75 4.78 10.17
C ARG A 115 -1.39 5.02 11.63
N GLN A 116 -1.93 4.21 12.54
CA GLN A 116 -1.61 4.29 13.96
C GLN A 116 -0.11 4.06 14.19
N ARG A 117 0.46 2.98 13.64
CA ARG A 117 1.89 2.66 13.79
C ARG A 117 2.81 3.73 13.21
N ILE A 118 2.44 4.32 12.07
CA ILE A 118 3.19 5.46 11.50
C ILE A 118 3.15 6.67 12.44
N ALA A 119 1.98 6.99 13.00
CA ALA A 119 1.85 8.12 13.92
C ALA A 119 2.67 7.92 15.20
N GLU A 120 2.78 6.68 15.69
CA GLU A 120 3.63 6.32 16.82
C GLU A 120 5.14 6.46 16.51
N LEU A 121 5.56 6.12 15.29
CA LEU A 121 6.96 6.22 14.85
C LEU A 121 7.40 7.63 14.49
N LEU A 122 6.48 8.44 13.96
CA LEU A 122 6.74 9.80 13.49
C LEU A 122 5.84 10.82 14.22
N PRO A 123 5.98 11.00 15.54
CA PRO A 123 5.08 11.85 16.33
C PRO A 123 5.12 13.34 15.93
N ASN A 124 6.18 13.76 15.25
CA ASN A 124 6.38 15.15 14.79
C ASN A 124 6.15 15.35 13.29
N ALA A 125 5.89 14.28 12.53
CA ALA A 125 5.54 14.43 11.12
C ALA A 125 4.09 14.94 11.05
N GLN A 126 3.87 16.06 10.35
CA GLN A 126 2.51 16.50 10.03
C GLN A 126 1.94 15.54 8.98
N VAL A 127 1.42 14.41 9.44
CA VAL A 127 0.63 13.50 8.61
C VAL A 127 -0.74 14.16 8.44
N ASP A 128 -0.89 14.97 7.40
CA ASP A 128 -2.20 15.49 7.00
C ASP A 128 -3.07 14.31 6.50
N PRO A 129 -4.17 13.97 7.21
CA PRO A 129 -4.98 12.79 6.90
C PRO A 129 -5.72 12.89 5.55
N GLU A 130 -5.83 14.08 4.95
CA GLU A 130 -6.49 14.32 3.66
C GLU A 130 -5.51 14.48 2.49
N SER A 131 -4.21 14.68 2.76
CA SER A 131 -3.22 14.86 1.71
C SER A 131 -2.76 13.53 1.13
N TYR A 132 -3.29 13.19 -0.05
CA TYR A 132 -2.73 12.15 -0.92
C TYR A 132 -1.31 12.49 -1.44
N ILE A 133 -0.85 13.71 -1.16
CA ILE A 133 0.46 14.26 -1.51
C ILE A 133 1.18 14.58 -0.19
N LEU A 134 2.11 13.71 0.23
CA LEU A 134 3.10 14.10 1.22
C LEU A 134 4.01 15.12 0.53
N THR A 135 3.82 16.42 0.77
CA THR A 135 4.83 17.42 0.47
C THR A 135 6.02 17.12 1.40
N PRO A 136 7.22 16.81 0.85
CA PRO A 136 8.43 16.82 1.65
C PRO A 136 8.48 18.09 2.49
N SER A 137 8.68 17.94 3.80
CA SER A 137 8.86 19.06 4.70
C SER A 137 10.03 19.92 4.20
N GLY A 138 9.74 21.13 3.73
CA GLY A 138 10.74 22.08 3.22
C GLY A 138 10.61 22.49 1.75
N LEU A 139 9.65 21.94 0.99
CA LEU A 139 9.35 22.47 -0.35
C LEU A 139 8.42 23.70 -0.26
N THR A 140 9.01 24.89 -0.32
CA THR A 140 8.28 26.12 -0.60
C THR A 140 8.21 26.34 -2.12
N PRO A 141 7.03 26.66 -2.69
CA PRO A 141 6.95 27.00 -4.09
C PRO A 141 7.79 28.26 -4.35
N VAL A 142 8.80 28.14 -5.22
CA VAL A 142 9.57 29.27 -5.71
C VAL A 142 8.72 29.97 -6.76
N ILE A 143 8.09 31.08 -6.37
CA ILE A 143 7.37 31.95 -7.30
C ILE A 143 8.42 32.81 -8.02
N TYR A 144 8.58 32.58 -9.32
CA TYR A 144 9.36 33.48 -10.16
C TYR A 144 8.48 34.66 -10.56
N GLU A 145 8.87 35.89 -10.22
CA GLU A 145 8.31 37.08 -10.87
C GLU A 145 8.81 37.10 -12.33
N GLN A 146 7.94 36.76 -13.28
CA GLN A 146 8.17 37.15 -14.67
C GLN A 146 7.98 38.66 -14.77
N GLY A 147 9.08 39.41 -14.71
CA GLY A 147 9.09 40.81 -15.12
C GLY A 147 8.77 40.89 -16.61
N ILE A 148 7.68 41.57 -16.95
CA ILE A 148 7.40 41.98 -18.34
C ILE A 148 8.19 43.27 -18.54
N ASP A 149 9.29 43.23 -19.29
CA ASP A 149 9.93 44.45 -19.78
C ASP A 149 9.01 45.03 -20.88
N LEU A 150 8.30 46.10 -20.54
CA LEU A 150 7.60 46.91 -21.52
C LEU A 150 8.60 47.94 -22.01
N ASP A 151 9.21 47.69 -23.17
CA ASP A 151 9.95 48.71 -23.91
C ASP A 151 9.02 49.92 -24.12
N VAL A 152 9.35 51.02 -23.44
CA VAL A 152 8.70 52.31 -23.67
C VAL A 152 9.20 52.80 -25.02
N VAL A 153 8.34 52.71 -26.04
CA VAL A 153 8.58 53.34 -27.35
C VAL A 153 8.46 54.85 -27.16
N GLU A 154 9.58 55.56 -27.30
CA GLU A 154 9.64 57.04 -27.41
C GLU A 154 8.94 57.55 -28.68
#